data_AF-A0A3D4XV27-F1
#
_entry.id   AF-A0A3D4XV27-F1
#
_cell.length_a   1.000
_cell.length_b   1.000
_cell.length_c   1.000
_cell.angle_alpha   90.00
_cell.angle_beta   90.00
_cell.angle_gamma   90.00
#
_symmetry.space_group_name_H-M   'P 1'
#
loop_
_entity.id
_entity.type
_entity.pdbx_description
1 polymer ?
#
loop_
_entity_poly.entity_id
_entity_poly.type
_entity_poly.pdbx_seq_one_letter_code
_entity_poly.pdbx_strand_id
1 'polypeptide(L)' 'MSKQIKDLKNSLKQLNEQQLIEEVEKLRRELFSLKLAVVSSPPKDTMQFSKLRKNIARTLTYLRDKQDQKMVEEVK' A
#
# COMPACT_ATOMS: atom_id res chain seq x y z
N MET A 1 -8.03 -14.77 -8.87
CA MET A 1 -7.37 -13.50 -8.47
C MET A 1 -7.92 -12.85 -7.19
N SER A 2 -8.99 -13.35 -6.53
CA SER A 2 -9.66 -12.66 -5.41
C SER A 2 -9.04 -12.87 -4.01
N LYS A 3 -8.32 -13.97 -3.76
CA LYS A 3 -7.75 -14.28 -2.42
C LYS A 3 -6.71 -13.25 -1.96
N GLN A 4 -5.70 -12.95 -2.79
CA GLN A 4 -4.59 -12.06 -2.43
C GLN A 4 -5.00 -10.60 -2.09
N ILE A 5 -6.11 -10.09 -2.63
CA ILE A 5 -6.60 -8.73 -2.32
C ILE A 5 -7.28 -8.71 -0.95
N LYS A 6 -7.95 -9.81 -0.58
CA LYS A 6 -8.66 -9.96 0.69
C LYS A 6 -7.68 -10.07 1.85
N ASP A 7 -6.59 -10.81 1.64
CA ASP A 7 -5.53 -11.01 2.64
C ASP A 7 -4.83 -9.68 2.96
N LEU A 8 -4.50 -8.87 1.95
CA LEU A 8 -3.84 -7.58 2.16
C LEU A 8 -4.68 -6.61 2.99
N LYS A 9 -5.99 -6.51 2.74
CA LYS A 9 -6.88 -5.61 3.52
C LYS A 9 -6.92 -5.99 5.01
N ASN A 10 -6.93 -7.28 5.29
CA ASN A 10 -6.93 -7.79 6.67
C ASN A 10 -5.61 -7.48 7.36
N SER A 11 -4.48 -7.64 6.66
CA SER A 11 -3.15 -7.28 7.18
C SER A 11 -3.04 -5.78 7.45
N LEU A 12 -3.48 -4.92 6.53
CA LEU A 12 -3.40 -3.46 6.70
C LEU A 12 -4.20 -2.95 7.91
N LYS A 13 -5.30 -3.62 8.26
CA LYS A 13 -6.12 -3.25 9.42
C LYS A 13 -5.40 -3.51 10.75
N GLN A 14 -4.51 -4.51 10.79
CA GLN A 14 -3.78 -4.93 12.00
C GLN A 14 -2.50 -4.14 12.24
N LEU A 15 -1.93 -3.52 11.21
CA LEU A 15 -0.69 -2.73 11.32
C LEU A 15 -0.88 -1.46 12.14
N ASN A 16 0.18 -1.02 12.83
CA ASN A 16 0.21 0.29 13.49
C ASN A 16 0.49 1.43 12.47
N GLU A 17 0.42 2.69 12.91
CA GLU A 17 0.67 3.86 12.04
C GLU A 17 2.08 3.84 11.41
N GLN A 18 3.12 3.58 12.21
CA GLN A 18 4.51 3.53 11.74
C GLN A 18 4.74 2.42 10.71
N GLN A 19 4.16 1.24 10.95
CA GLN A 19 4.22 0.09 10.04
C GLN A 19 3.48 0.37 8.73
N LEU A 20 2.35 1.11 8.77
CA LEU A 20 1.67 1.55 7.56
C LEU A 20 2.54 2.51 6.75
N ILE A 21 3.25 3.43 7.40
CA ILE A 21 4.19 4.36 6.74
C ILE A 21 5.34 3.57 6.09
N GLU A 22 5.95 2.63 6.82
CA GLU A 22 7.01 1.77 6.31
C GLU A 22 6.54 0.94 5.10
N GLU A 23 5.33 0.40 5.15
CA GLU A 23 4.76 -0.38 4.07
C GLU A 23 4.46 0.49 2.82
N VAL A 24 4.02 1.74 3.00
CA VAL A 24 3.88 2.70 1.89
C VAL A 24 5.23 2.91 1.21
N GLU A 25 6.29 3.16 1.97
CA GLU A 25 7.62 3.39 1.43
C GLU A 25 8.20 2.16 0.73
N LYS A 26 7.94 0.96 1.26
CA LYS A 26 8.27 -0.30 0.60
C LYS A 26 7.55 -0.44 -0.74
N LEU A 27 6.23 -0.25 -0.77
CA LEU A 27 5.43 -0.35 -2.01
C LEU A 27 5.84 0.70 -3.06
N ARG A 28 6.25 1.90 -2.62
CA ARG A 28 6.79 2.94 -3.51
C ARG A 28 8.13 2.52 -4.13
N ARG A 29 9.03 1.94 -3.32
CA ARG A 29 10.31 1.39 -3.79
C ARG A 29 10.08 0.26 -4.78
N GLU A 30 9.19 -0.69 -4.48
CA GLU A 30 8.83 -1.77 -5.41
C GLU A 30 8.29 -1.22 -6.73
N LEU A 31 7.41 -0.22 -6.69
CA LEU A 31 6.89 0.43 -7.91
C LEU A 31 8.01 1.11 -8.71
N PHE A 32 8.96 1.75 -8.05
CA PHE A 32 10.10 2.39 -8.70
C PHE A 32 11.03 1.36 -9.35
N SER A 33 11.38 0.30 -8.64
CA SER A 33 12.14 -0.83 -9.19
C SER A 33 11.44 -1.45 -10.40
N LEU A 34 10.12 -1.62 -10.34
CA LEU A 34 9.33 -2.14 -11.46
C LEU A 34 9.38 -1.20 -12.67
N LYS A 35 9.33 0.12 -12.46
CA LYS A 35 9.46 1.13 -13.53
C LYS A 35 10.84 1.10 -14.17
N LEU A 36 11.91 0.96 -13.38
CA LEU A 36 13.27 0.83 -13.90
C LEU A 36 13.42 -0.46 -14.72
N ALA A 37 12.87 -1.56 -14.23
CA ALA A 37 12.92 -2.84 -14.92
C ALA A 37 12.23 -2.80 -16.29
N VAL A 38 11.13 -2.07 -16.46
CA VAL A 38 10.44 -1.91 -17.75
C VAL A 38 11.35 -1.38 -18.85
N VAL A 39 12.26 -0.47 -18.51
CA VAL A 39 13.18 0.15 -19.49
C VAL A 39 14.18 -0.88 -20.00
N SER A 40 14.61 -1.81 -19.15
CA SER A 40 15.58 -2.86 -19.49
C SER A 40 14.93 -4.11 -20.09
N SER A 41 13.77 -4.50 -19.58
CA SER A 41 13.01 -5.68 -20.02
C SER A 41 11.52 -5.46 -19.72
N PRO A 42 10.67 -5.28 -20.75
CA PRO A 42 9.25 -5.09 -20.57
C PRO A 42 8.64 -6.28 -19.81
N PRO A 43 8.03 -6.08 -18.63
CA PRO A 43 7.43 -7.16 -17.88
C PRO A 43 6.22 -7.71 -18.64
N LYS A 44 6.13 -9.04 -18.74
CA LYS A 44 4.97 -9.73 -19.34
C LYS A 44 3.65 -9.38 -18.66
N ASP A 45 3.68 -9.09 -17.35
CA ASP A 45 2.50 -8.79 -16.56
C ASP A 45 2.45 -7.30 -16.18
N THR A 46 1.78 -6.51 -17.02
CA THR A 46 1.56 -5.08 -16.78
C THR A 46 0.53 -4.81 -15.67
N MET A 47 -0.23 -5.83 -15.24
CA MET A 47 -1.22 -5.68 -14.17
C MET A 47 -0.56 -5.41 -12.82
N GLN A 48 0.72 -5.78 -12.66
CA GLN A 48 1.51 -5.53 -11.45
C GLN A 48 1.60 -4.04 -11.10
N PHE A 49 1.74 -3.16 -12.10
CA PHE A 49 1.72 -1.70 -11.89
C PHE A 49 0.39 -1.20 -11.32
N SER A 50 -0.73 -1.72 -11.84
CA SER A 50 -2.06 -1.36 -11.35
C SER A 50 -2.26 -1.88 -9.93
N LYS A 51 -1.80 -3.10 -9.65
CA LYS A 51 -1.88 -3.73 -8.33
C LYS A 51 -1.08 -2.96 -7.28
N LEU A 52 0.17 -2.61 -7.57
CA LEU A 52 1.02 -1.83 -6.68
C LEU A 52 0.42 -0.44 -6.40
N ARG A 53 -0.03 0.28 -7.43
CA ARG A 53 -0.69 1.58 -7.25
C ARG A 53 -1.95 1.49 -6.38
N LYS A 54 -2.79 0.48 -6.59
CA LYS A 54 -3.99 0.23 -5.78
C LYS A 54 -3.64 -0.12 -4.33
N ASN A 55 -2.56 -0.87 -4.11
CA ASN A 55 -2.10 -1.21 -2.77
C ASN A 55 -1.60 0.02 -2.03
N ILE A 56 -0.78 0.86 -2.66
CA ILE A 56 -0.33 2.14 -2.08
C ILE A 56 -1.53 3.00 -1.67
N ALA A 57 -2.50 3.18 -2.58
CA ALA A 57 -3.70 3.97 -2.29
C ALA A 57 -4.47 3.44 -1.08
N ARG A 58 -4.66 2.11 -0.98
CA ARG A 58 -5.34 1.48 0.16
C ARG A 58 -4.58 1.70 1.46
N THR A 59 -3.27 1.48 1.48
CA THR A 59 -2.44 1.68 2.67
C THR A 59 -2.52 3.13 3.17
N LEU A 60 -2.50 4.09 2.25
CA LEU A 60 -2.68 5.52 2.58
C LEU A 60 -4.07 5.81 3.15
N THR A 61 -5.14 5.19 2.63
CA THR A 61 -6.48 5.33 3.21
C THR A 61 -6.52 4.83 4.65
N TYR A 62 -5.99 3.64 4.93
CA TYR A 62 -5.95 3.11 6.30
C TYR A 62 -5.08 3.95 7.25
N LEU A 63 -3.98 4.52 6.74
CA LEU A 63 -3.15 5.45 7.51
C LEU A 63 -3.96 6.69 7.89
N ARG A 64 -4.68 7.27 6.92
CA ARG A 64 -5.52 8.44 7.15
C ARG A 64 -6.64 8.16 8.15
N ASP A 65 -7.35 7.04 7.99
CA ASP A 65 -8.43 6.64 8.89
C ASP A 65 -7.93 6.50 10.34
N LYS A 66 -6.73 5.95 10.55
CA LYS A 66 -6.12 5.85 11.89
C LYS A 66 -5.72 7.21 12.47
N GLN A 67 -5.19 8.11 11.64
CA GLN A 67 -4.86 9.46 12.06
C GLN A 67 -6.12 10.22 12.49
N ASP A 68 -7.17 10.16 11.68
CA ASP A 68 -8.45 10.81 11.98
C ASP A 68 -9.08 10.24 13.28
N GLN A 69 -8.98 8.92 13.51
CA GLN A 69 -9.42 8.30 14.78
C GLN A 69 -8.65 8.83 16.00
N LYS A 70 -7.32 8.97 15.88
CA LYS A 70 -6.48 9.50 16.95
C LYS A 70 -6.82 10.95 17.29
N MET A 71 -7.10 11.79 16.29
CA MET A 71 -7.51 13.18 16.52
C MET A 71 -8.85 13.30 17.24
N VAL A 72 -9.77 12.34 17.05
CA VAL A 72 -11.07 12.32 17.76
C VAL A 72 -10.93 11.91 19.22
N GLU A 73 -9.92 11.10 19.57
CA GLU A 73 -9.63 10.74 20.96
C GLU A 73 -8.95 11.86 21.74
N GLU A 74 -8.08 12.66 21.11
CA GLU A 74 -7.37 13.76 21.78
C GLU A 74 -8.24 14.99 22.08
N VAL A 75 -9.43 15.09 21.47
CA VAL A 75 -10.37 16.23 21.65
C VAL A 75 -11.45 15.92 22.70
N LYS A 76 -11.53 14.69 23.21
CA LYS A 76 -12.45 14.28 24.29
C LYS A 76 -11.79 14.35 25.66
#